data_AF-A0A0Q8DLR5-F1
#
_entry.id   AF-A0A0Q8DLR5-F1
#
_cell.length_a   1.000
_cell.length_b   1.000
_cell.length_c   1.000
_cell.angle_alpha   90.00
_cell.angle_beta   90.00
_cell.angle_gamma   90.00
#
_symmetry.space_group_name_H-M   'P 1'
#
loop_
_entity.id
_entity.type
_entity.pdbx_description
1 polymer ?
#
loop_
_entity_poly.entity_id
_entity_poly.type
_entity_poly.pdbx_seq_one_letter_code
_entity_poly.pdbx_strand_id
1 'polypeptide(L)'
;MNCRIVRAGAADVDALCEIERKAVQLFRGHPAWPSYAAMVIPPPLLHLAVSRGLVWAALDTSGEPVGFVWLDTDVGEGAIGIAELDVLPSHGRRGIGAALLEHACDWARAAGYRRVDLGTLADVPWNAPFYARHGFVAVDRSDPTFALARQRDRDNGFPEHLRQFMSRHLPPLAAGDWSAWPAPAKLNLFLRIVGRRDDGYHELQTVFRLLDWGDEIRLRVRGDGEIRRLSDTPGVPAEHDLVTRAARLLQTDGGMGVDITVEKRIPMGGGLGGGSSDAATVLVALNHLWGRHLDIDALAELGRQLGADVPVFVRGRSAWAEGVGEKLTPLALPRRYHVVLDPHESVPTAALFQAPELTRNAPRATISSFVSGETSENAFTTVVRARHPRVAAALDWLAGFGEARLSGSGGCVFLEAKSLDRAVAIARRCPAAFSAQVAAGVDVSSLNQALARHCGAP
;
A
#
# COMPACT_ATOMS: atom_id res chain seq x y z
N MET A 1 -17.81 7.03 23.56
CA MET A 1 -16.53 7.55 23.04
C MET A 1 -16.85 8.25 21.74
N ASN A 2 -16.65 9.57 21.64
CA ASN A 2 -17.14 10.40 20.52
C ASN A 2 -16.05 10.62 19.47
N CYS A 3 -15.31 9.57 19.10
CA CYS A 3 -14.34 9.66 18.01
C CYS A 3 -14.44 8.46 17.08
N ARG A 4 -14.26 8.70 15.79
CA ARG A 4 -14.21 7.66 14.75
C ARG A 4 -12.76 7.52 14.29
N ILE A 5 -12.23 6.31 14.32
CA ILE A 5 -10.89 6.02 13.80
C ILE A 5 -11.00 5.69 12.32
N VAL A 6 -10.24 6.39 11.49
CA VAL A 6 -10.18 6.17 10.03
C VAL A 6 -8.73 6.06 9.58
N ARG A 7 -8.48 5.39 8.45
CA ARG A 7 -7.17 5.43 7.81
C ARG A 7 -6.94 6.85 7.29
N ALA A 8 -5.76 7.42 7.58
CA ALA A 8 -5.43 8.77 7.15
C ALA A 8 -5.21 8.81 5.62
N GLY A 9 -5.66 9.90 5.00
CA GLY A 9 -5.42 10.24 3.60
C GLY A 9 -4.37 11.34 3.44
N ALA A 10 -3.95 11.60 2.20
CA ALA A 10 -2.91 12.60 1.91
C ALA A 10 -3.29 14.02 2.39
N ALA A 11 -4.58 14.34 2.44
CA ALA A 11 -5.10 15.61 2.93
C ALA A 11 -4.96 15.79 4.46
N ASP A 12 -4.81 14.70 5.21
CA ASP A 12 -4.72 14.76 6.68
C ASP A 12 -3.31 15.12 7.17
N VAL A 13 -2.27 14.96 6.33
CA VAL A 13 -0.86 15.03 6.72
C VAL A 13 -0.50 16.35 7.43
N ASP A 14 -0.94 17.49 6.90
CA ASP A 14 -0.62 18.79 7.52
C ASP A 14 -1.28 18.92 8.91
N ALA A 15 -2.51 18.41 9.09
CA ALA A 15 -3.20 18.38 10.37
C ALA A 15 -2.53 17.43 11.38
N LEU A 16 -2.11 16.24 10.93
CA LEU A 16 -1.39 15.29 11.78
C LEU A 16 -0.06 15.85 12.29
N CYS A 17 0.72 16.51 11.42
CA CYS A 17 1.93 17.22 11.84
C CYS A 17 1.64 18.35 12.83
N GLU A 18 0.46 19.00 12.75
CA GLU A 18 0.08 20.00 13.75
C GLU A 18 -0.28 19.37 15.11
N ILE A 19 -0.93 18.20 15.11
CA ILE A 19 -1.23 17.45 16.33
C ILE A 19 0.06 17.09 17.06
N GLU A 20 1.05 16.52 16.36
CA GLU A 20 2.36 16.16 16.92
C GLU A 20 3.05 17.38 17.53
N ARG A 21 3.16 18.48 16.77
CA ARG A 21 3.77 19.73 17.27
C ARG A 21 3.10 20.25 18.55
N LYS A 22 1.78 20.09 18.69
CA LYS A 22 1.02 20.49 19.88
C LYS A 22 1.20 19.50 21.04
N ALA A 23 1.23 18.19 20.76
CA ALA A 23 1.45 17.15 21.77
C ALA A 23 2.84 17.25 22.38
N VAL A 24 3.87 17.45 21.56
CA VAL A 24 5.27 17.60 21.98
C VAL A 24 5.44 18.77 22.98
N GLN A 25 4.67 19.86 22.87
CA GLN A 25 4.73 21.00 23.82
C GLN A 25 4.54 20.60 25.29
N LEU A 26 3.86 19.48 25.56
CA LEU A 26 3.67 18.96 26.92
C LEU A 26 4.99 18.57 27.59
N PHE A 27 6.04 18.31 26.82
CA PHE A 27 7.37 17.98 27.33
C PHE A 27 8.26 19.21 27.51
N ARG A 28 7.77 20.44 27.29
CA ARG A 28 8.61 21.63 27.46
C ARG A 28 9.14 21.73 28.90
N GLY A 29 10.47 21.82 29.02
CA GLY A 29 11.17 21.78 30.32
C GLY A 29 11.62 20.39 30.77
N HIS A 30 11.23 19.32 30.06
CA HIS A 30 11.74 17.97 30.28
C HIS A 30 13.14 17.79 29.66
N PRO A 31 14.04 16.97 30.22
CA PRO A 31 15.35 16.69 29.63
C PRO A 31 15.30 16.10 28.20
N ALA A 32 14.21 15.44 27.83
CA ALA A 32 13.97 14.91 26.47
C ALA A 32 13.47 15.97 25.47
N TRP A 33 13.07 17.17 25.93
CA TRP A 33 12.51 18.23 25.09
C TRP A 33 13.39 18.61 23.90
N PRO A 34 14.72 18.83 24.04
CA PRO A 34 15.54 19.22 22.89
C PRO A 34 15.49 18.18 21.77
N SER A 35 15.45 16.89 22.11
CA SER A 35 15.37 15.80 21.15
C SER A 35 14.00 15.76 20.47
N TYR A 36 12.89 15.89 21.22
CA TYR A 36 11.55 15.93 20.63
C TYR A 36 11.31 17.19 19.78
N ALA A 37 11.75 18.36 20.24
CA ALA A 37 11.61 19.60 19.50
C ALA A 37 12.43 19.61 18.20
N ALA A 38 13.52 18.84 18.12
CA ALA A 38 14.30 18.63 16.91
C ALA A 38 13.73 17.54 15.99
N MET A 39 13.05 16.54 16.55
CA MET A 39 12.43 15.41 15.83
C MET A 39 10.99 15.70 15.40
N VAL A 40 10.77 16.80 14.70
CA VAL A 40 9.46 17.02 14.04
C VAL A 40 9.29 15.99 12.94
N ILE A 41 8.13 15.34 12.87
CA ILE A 41 7.82 14.38 11.81
C ILE A 41 8.05 15.03 10.44
N PRO A 42 9.00 14.52 9.61
CA PRO A 42 9.19 15.05 8.28
C PRO A 42 7.94 14.79 7.44
N PRO A 43 7.23 15.83 6.93
CA PRO A 43 6.02 15.62 6.16
C PRO A 43 6.16 14.63 4.98
N PRO A 44 7.29 14.58 4.26
CA PRO A 44 7.47 13.57 3.20
C PRO A 44 7.42 12.13 3.71
N LEU A 45 7.96 11.83 4.90
CA LEU A 45 7.88 10.50 5.51
C LEU A 45 6.45 10.17 5.92
N LEU A 46 5.73 11.13 6.50
CA LEU A 46 4.33 10.92 6.87
C LEU A 46 3.44 10.72 5.63
N HIS A 47 3.68 11.47 4.55
CA HIS A 47 3.03 11.23 3.26
C HIS A 47 3.26 9.79 2.79
N LEU A 48 4.50 9.28 2.83
CA LEU A 48 4.79 7.91 2.42
C LEU A 48 4.10 6.88 3.33
N ALA A 49 4.08 7.10 4.65
CA ALA A 49 3.38 6.21 5.59
C ALA A 49 1.87 6.18 5.34
N VAL A 50 1.26 7.33 5.08
CA VAL A 50 -0.14 7.49 4.66
C VAL A 50 -0.39 6.75 3.34
N SER A 51 0.50 6.88 2.35
CA SER A 51 0.44 6.14 1.08
C SER A 51 0.49 4.62 1.28
N ARG A 52 1.29 4.15 2.23
CA ARG A 52 1.37 2.73 2.60
C ARG A 52 0.19 2.26 3.46
N GLY A 53 -0.65 3.19 3.92
CA GLY A 53 -1.81 2.90 4.76
C GLY A 53 -1.45 2.61 6.22
N LEU A 54 -0.30 3.08 6.70
CA LEU A 54 0.22 2.78 8.04
C LEU A 54 -0.12 3.85 9.08
N VAL A 55 -1.08 4.73 8.79
CA VAL A 55 -1.46 5.85 9.66
C VAL A 55 -2.97 5.87 9.81
N TRP A 56 -3.44 5.98 11.06
CA TRP A 56 -4.85 6.14 11.38
C TRP A 56 -5.06 7.40 12.21
N ALA A 57 -6.10 8.15 11.88
CA ALA A 57 -6.52 9.35 12.59
C ALA A 57 -7.80 9.09 13.38
N ALA A 58 -7.86 9.60 14.61
CA ALA A 58 -9.09 9.72 15.37
C ALA A 58 -9.74 11.06 15.02
N LEU A 59 -10.93 11.01 14.44
CA LEU A 59 -11.73 12.17 14.10
C LEU A 59 -12.74 12.47 15.20
N ASP A 60 -12.96 13.73 15.52
CA ASP A 60 -14.03 14.15 16.42
C ASP A 60 -15.42 14.13 15.72
N THR A 61 -16.42 14.75 16.35
CA THR A 61 -17.79 14.83 15.81
C THR A 61 -17.95 15.77 14.63
N SER A 62 -17.03 16.73 14.42
CA SER A 62 -17.03 17.61 13.24
C SER A 62 -16.28 16.95 12.06
N GLY A 63 -15.54 15.88 12.32
CA GLY A 63 -14.72 15.18 11.34
C GLY A 63 -13.26 15.66 11.32
N GLU A 64 -12.85 16.49 12.26
CA GLU A 64 -11.48 16.98 12.35
C GLU A 64 -10.56 15.97 13.05
N PRO A 65 -9.32 15.75 12.56
CA PRO A 65 -8.32 14.95 13.26
C PRO A 65 -7.97 15.53 14.64
N VAL A 66 -8.13 14.72 15.70
CA VAL A 66 -7.79 15.10 17.09
C VAL A 66 -6.73 14.21 17.74
N GLY A 67 -6.33 13.14 17.05
CA GLY A 67 -5.21 12.28 17.41
C GLY A 67 -4.87 11.33 16.26
N PHE A 68 -3.70 10.72 16.28
CA PHE A 68 -3.31 9.71 15.30
C PHE A 68 -2.32 8.70 15.85
N VAL A 69 -2.22 7.58 15.15
CA VAL A 69 -1.18 6.57 15.35
C VAL A 69 -0.50 6.29 14.02
N TRP A 70 0.83 6.24 14.03
CA TRP A 70 1.65 5.89 12.88
C TRP A 70 2.44 4.61 13.19
N LEU A 71 2.25 3.59 12.36
CA LEU A 71 2.99 2.34 12.41
C LEU A 71 4.22 2.33 11.51
N ASP A 72 5.30 1.74 12.01
CA ASP A 72 6.59 1.60 11.34
C ASP A 72 6.89 0.13 11.06
N THR A 73 7.23 -0.19 9.82
CA THR A 73 7.62 -1.55 9.42
C THR A 73 9.09 -1.83 9.58
N ASP A 74 9.91 -0.79 9.82
CA ASP A 74 11.36 -0.91 9.92
C ASP A 74 11.76 -1.34 11.35
N VAL A 75 11.12 -2.41 11.81
CA VAL A 75 11.38 -3.09 13.08
C VAL A 75 11.71 -4.56 12.82
N GLY A 76 12.19 -5.27 13.84
CA GLY A 76 12.59 -6.68 13.70
C GLY A 76 11.50 -7.60 13.12
N GLU A 77 11.94 -8.76 12.63
CA GLU A 77 11.11 -9.76 11.96
C GLU A 77 9.80 -10.10 12.70
N GLY A 78 8.68 -10.08 11.96
CA GLY A 78 7.35 -10.38 12.48
C GLY A 78 6.78 -9.36 13.47
N ALA A 79 7.48 -8.25 13.73
CA ALA A 79 6.99 -7.15 14.55
C ALA A 79 6.58 -5.93 13.70
N ILE A 80 5.81 -5.03 14.30
CA ILE A 80 5.55 -3.69 13.79
C ILE A 80 5.76 -2.66 14.90
N GLY A 81 6.34 -1.51 14.58
CA GLY A 81 6.59 -0.44 15.54
C GLY A 81 5.43 0.55 15.61
N ILE A 82 5.23 1.19 16.75
CA ILE A 82 4.53 2.47 16.85
C ILE A 82 5.59 3.56 16.75
N ALA A 83 5.63 4.25 15.61
CA ALA A 83 6.53 5.39 15.41
C ALA A 83 6.02 6.62 16.16
N GLU A 84 4.71 6.86 16.14
CA GLU A 84 4.08 7.98 16.83
C GLU A 84 2.68 7.62 17.32
N LEU A 85 2.30 8.16 18.49
CA LEU A 85 0.94 8.09 19.02
C LEU A 85 0.63 9.39 19.76
N ASP A 86 -0.06 10.30 19.07
CA ASP A 86 -0.37 11.63 19.61
C ASP A 86 -1.86 11.92 19.66
N VAL A 87 -2.24 12.69 20.67
CA VAL A 87 -3.59 13.25 20.83
C VAL A 87 -3.44 14.71 21.20
N LEU A 88 -4.28 15.56 20.60
CA LEU A 88 -4.32 16.98 20.95
C LEU A 88 -4.46 17.14 22.47
N PRO A 89 -3.68 18.03 23.12
CA PRO A 89 -3.78 18.24 24.56
C PRO A 89 -5.20 18.57 25.05
N SER A 90 -5.97 19.34 24.26
CA SER A 90 -7.38 19.67 24.53
C SER A 90 -8.31 18.45 24.54
N HIS A 91 -7.89 17.35 23.92
CA HIS A 91 -8.59 16.08 23.80
C HIS A 91 -7.96 14.96 24.64
N GLY A 92 -6.92 15.27 25.42
CA GLY A 92 -6.24 14.34 26.31
C GLY A 92 -7.17 13.75 27.39
N ARG A 93 -6.82 12.56 27.89
CA ARG A 93 -7.56 11.83 28.96
C ARG A 93 -9.02 11.49 28.62
N ARG A 94 -9.38 11.44 27.34
CA ARG A 94 -10.72 11.02 26.86
C ARG A 94 -10.76 9.59 26.29
N GLY A 95 -9.69 8.81 26.48
CA GLY A 95 -9.56 7.45 25.97
C GLY A 95 -9.17 7.34 24.48
N ILE A 96 -8.96 8.46 23.78
CA ILE A 96 -8.61 8.47 22.35
C ILE A 96 -7.29 7.74 22.08
N GLY A 97 -6.24 8.02 22.86
CA GLY A 97 -4.95 7.35 22.70
C GLY A 97 -5.03 5.84 22.93
N ALA A 98 -5.86 5.40 23.89
CA ALA A 98 -6.13 3.98 24.13
C ALA A 98 -6.85 3.34 22.93
N ALA A 99 -7.84 4.01 22.36
CA ALA A 99 -8.57 3.52 21.20
C ALA A 99 -7.69 3.41 19.95
N LEU A 100 -6.83 4.40 19.71
CA LEU A 100 -5.84 4.36 18.63
C LEU A 100 -4.83 3.22 18.82
N LEU A 101 -4.34 3.03 20.04
CA LEU A 101 -3.41 1.95 20.38
C LEU A 101 -4.01 0.56 20.16
N GLU A 102 -5.23 0.31 20.64
CA GLU A 102 -5.91 -0.97 20.43
C GLU A 102 -6.25 -1.20 18.95
N HIS A 103 -6.74 -0.17 18.24
CA HIS A 103 -6.99 -0.27 16.80
C HIS A 103 -5.73 -0.64 16.01
N ALA A 104 -4.59 -0.04 16.36
CA ALA A 104 -3.31 -0.38 15.76
C ALA A 104 -2.88 -1.83 16.05
N CYS A 105 -3.05 -2.31 17.29
CA CYS A 105 -2.75 -3.69 17.66
C CYS A 105 -3.66 -4.70 16.96
N ASP A 106 -4.96 -4.40 16.86
CA ASP A 106 -5.95 -5.25 16.18
C ASP A 106 -5.65 -5.34 14.68
N TRP A 107 -5.35 -4.21 14.03
CA TRP A 107 -4.94 -4.21 12.63
C TRP A 107 -3.62 -4.97 12.42
N ALA A 108 -2.62 -4.74 13.28
CA ALA A 108 -1.33 -5.44 13.19
C ALA A 108 -1.50 -6.96 13.28
N ARG A 109 -2.35 -7.42 14.21
CA ARG A 109 -2.70 -8.84 14.34
C ARG A 109 -3.37 -9.36 13.07
N ALA A 110 -4.36 -8.65 12.55
CA ALA A 110 -5.04 -9.02 11.30
C ALA A 110 -4.08 -9.10 10.10
N ALA A 111 -3.07 -8.23 10.05
CA ALA A 111 -2.04 -8.18 9.01
C ALA A 111 -0.87 -9.17 9.20
N GLY A 112 -0.99 -10.08 10.18
CA GLY A 112 -0.05 -11.18 10.41
C GLY A 112 1.15 -10.85 11.30
N TYR A 113 1.20 -9.67 11.92
CA TYR A 113 2.26 -9.34 12.89
C TYR A 113 2.04 -10.08 14.21
N ARG A 114 3.14 -10.50 14.84
CA ARG A 114 3.16 -11.27 16.10
C ARG A 114 3.48 -10.40 17.31
N ARG A 115 3.99 -9.18 17.09
CA ARG A 115 4.41 -8.27 18.15
C ARG A 115 4.26 -6.81 17.70
N VAL A 116 3.88 -5.94 18.63
CA VAL A 116 3.94 -4.50 18.48
C VAL A 116 5.00 -3.95 19.42
N ASP A 117 5.92 -3.16 18.87
CA ASP A 117 7.06 -2.58 19.59
C ASP A 117 6.90 -1.06 19.68
N LEU A 118 7.32 -0.45 20.79
CA LEU A 118 7.31 1.01 20.93
C LEU A 118 8.44 1.51 21.83
N GLY A 119 8.80 2.78 21.64
CA GLY A 119 9.66 3.54 22.54
C GLY A 119 8.83 4.54 23.36
N THR A 120 9.10 4.64 24.65
CA THR A 120 8.50 5.64 25.54
C THR A 120 9.55 6.24 26.48
N LEU A 121 9.11 7.11 27.40
CA LEU A 121 9.95 7.76 28.42
C LEU A 121 9.90 6.98 29.73
N ALA A 122 11.07 6.67 30.28
CA ALA A 122 11.24 5.91 31.51
C ALA A 122 10.85 6.71 32.77
N ASP A 123 11.04 8.02 32.74
CA ASP A 123 10.86 8.94 33.88
C ASP A 123 9.51 9.67 33.89
N VAL A 124 8.68 9.48 32.87
CA VAL A 124 7.32 10.02 32.80
C VAL A 124 6.35 9.05 33.49
N PRO A 125 5.80 9.38 34.68
CA PRO A 125 5.15 8.40 35.54
C PRO A 125 3.90 7.74 34.95
N TRP A 126 3.24 8.37 33.97
CA TRP A 126 2.03 7.85 33.35
C TRP A 126 2.26 7.05 32.08
N ASN A 127 3.43 7.13 31.46
CA ASN A 127 3.69 6.54 30.14
C ASN A 127 3.74 5.01 30.20
N ALA A 128 4.72 4.44 30.90
CA ALA A 128 4.84 2.98 31.01
C ALA A 128 3.59 2.32 31.64
N PRO A 129 2.97 2.88 32.70
CA PRO A 129 1.70 2.33 33.21
C PRO A 129 0.53 2.42 32.24
N PHE A 130 0.49 3.41 31.33
CA PHE A 130 -0.52 3.46 30.27
C PHE A 130 -0.39 2.26 29.34
N TYR A 131 0.79 2.02 28.78
CA TYR A 131 1.03 0.90 27.87
C TYR A 131 0.88 -0.47 28.56
N ALA A 132 1.30 -0.58 29.83
CA ALA A 132 1.16 -1.82 30.60
C ALA A 132 -0.30 -2.26 30.76
N ARG A 133 -1.23 -1.32 30.95
CA ARG A 133 -2.68 -1.64 30.98
C ARG A 133 -3.22 -2.17 29.65
N HIS A 134 -2.51 -1.92 28.55
CA HIS A 134 -2.82 -2.38 27.20
C HIS A 134 -1.96 -3.58 26.79
N GLY A 135 -1.36 -4.30 27.76
CA GLY A 135 -0.66 -5.56 27.52
C GLY A 135 0.78 -5.42 27.04
N PHE A 136 1.36 -4.21 27.08
CA PHE A 136 2.78 -4.02 26.78
C PHE A 136 3.64 -4.32 28.02
N VAL A 137 4.76 -4.99 27.81
CA VAL A 137 5.76 -5.25 28.85
C VAL A 137 7.05 -4.50 28.54
N ALA A 138 7.73 -4.03 29.58
CA ALA A 138 9.05 -3.44 29.42
C ALA A 138 10.04 -4.47 28.87
N VAL A 139 10.85 -4.07 27.90
CA VAL A 139 11.91 -4.89 27.32
C VAL A 139 13.26 -4.36 27.80
N ASP A 140 14.22 -5.27 27.93
CA ASP A 140 15.60 -4.90 28.20
C ASP A 140 16.11 -3.94 27.13
N ARG A 141 16.68 -2.81 27.54
CA ARG A 141 17.15 -1.78 26.61
C ARG A 141 18.23 -2.31 25.67
N SER A 142 19.03 -3.29 26.09
CA SER A 142 20.10 -3.90 25.31
C SER A 142 19.62 -4.95 24.30
N ASP A 143 18.34 -5.34 24.34
CA ASP A 143 17.77 -6.36 23.44
C ASP A 143 18.13 -6.05 21.97
N PRO A 144 18.78 -6.98 21.24
CA PRO A 144 19.21 -6.75 19.86
C PRO A 144 18.09 -6.32 18.91
N THR A 145 16.85 -6.71 19.18
CA THR A 145 15.65 -6.31 18.43
C THR A 145 15.53 -4.79 18.29
N PHE A 146 15.95 -4.05 19.32
CA PHE A 146 15.85 -2.59 19.37
C PHE A 146 17.16 -1.89 18.93
N ALA A 147 18.14 -2.60 18.36
CA ALA A 147 19.42 -2.02 17.98
C ALA A 147 19.28 -0.85 16.99
N LEU A 148 18.39 -0.98 16.00
CA LEU A 148 18.12 0.09 15.04
C LEU A 148 17.43 1.30 15.69
N ALA A 149 16.45 1.05 16.57
CA ALA A 149 15.78 2.12 17.32
C ALA A 149 16.76 2.86 18.24
N ARG A 150 17.65 2.13 18.93
CA ARG A 150 18.74 2.73 19.72
C ARG A 150 19.72 3.54 18.88
N GLN A 151 20.04 3.08 17.66
CA GLN A 151 20.89 3.82 16.76
C GLN A 151 20.22 5.13 16.34
N ARG A 152 18.93 5.10 15.97
CA ARG A 152 18.13 6.29 15.66
C ARG A 152 18.10 7.27 16.83
N ASP A 153 17.88 6.78 18.06
CA ASP A 153 17.93 7.60 19.27
C ASP A 153 19.30 8.29 19.42
N ARG A 154 20.42 7.57 19.23
CA ARG A 154 21.77 8.16 19.28
C ARG A 154 22.00 9.20 18.19
N ASP A 155 21.62 8.89 16.95
CA ASP A 155 21.81 9.77 15.80
C ASP A 155 21.01 11.08 15.97
N ASN A 156 19.86 11.02 16.67
CA ASN A 156 19.02 12.17 17.00
C ASN A 156 19.39 12.85 18.33
N GLY A 157 20.44 12.39 19.02
CA GLY A 157 20.87 12.94 20.31
C GLY A 157 19.85 12.75 21.44
N PHE A 158 19.05 11.68 21.39
CA PHE A 158 18.10 11.34 22.46
C PHE A 158 18.83 10.81 23.70
N PRO A 159 18.53 11.27 24.93
CA PRO A 159 19.20 10.79 26.13
C PRO A 159 18.87 9.33 26.42
N GLU A 160 19.85 8.43 26.29
CA GLU A 160 19.64 6.97 26.37
C GLU A 160 18.99 6.51 27.69
N HIS A 161 19.31 7.17 28.81
CA HIS A 161 18.75 6.84 30.12
C HIS A 161 17.25 7.14 30.24
N LEU A 162 16.69 7.96 29.35
CA LEU A 162 15.26 8.28 29.32
C LEU A 162 14.45 7.32 28.47
N ARG A 163 15.08 6.51 27.61
CA ARG A 163 14.38 5.60 26.71
C ARG A 163 13.97 4.32 27.45
N GLN A 164 12.68 4.01 27.42
CA GLN A 164 12.13 2.71 27.77
C GLN A 164 11.50 2.08 26.52
N PHE A 165 11.93 0.88 26.15
CA PHE A 165 11.24 0.09 25.12
C PHE A 165 10.19 -0.81 25.75
N MET A 166 9.08 -0.99 25.04
CA MET A 166 8.02 -1.91 25.46
C MET A 166 7.50 -2.70 24.26
N SER A 167 7.06 -3.92 24.50
CA SER A 167 6.50 -4.80 23.48
C SER A 167 5.19 -5.43 23.94
N ARG A 168 4.25 -5.64 23.02
CA ARG A 168 3.06 -6.45 23.21
C ARG A 168 3.07 -7.60 22.22
N HIS A 169 3.00 -8.83 22.73
CA HIS A 169 2.76 -9.99 21.88
C HIS A 169 1.31 -10.03 21.43
N LEU A 170 1.09 -10.31 20.15
CA LEU A 170 -0.22 -10.42 19.54
C LEU A 170 -0.58 -11.91 19.45
N PRO A 171 -1.74 -12.34 19.97
CA PRO A 171 -2.15 -13.73 19.83
C PRO A 171 -2.44 -14.06 18.37
N PRO A 172 -2.28 -15.32 17.94
CA PRO A 172 -2.60 -15.74 16.57
C PRO A 172 -4.09 -15.55 16.28
N LEU A 173 -4.43 -15.42 14.99
CA LEU A 173 -5.81 -15.35 14.52
C LEU A 173 -6.55 -16.65 14.87
N ALA A 174 -7.76 -16.52 15.41
CA ALA A 174 -8.68 -17.62 15.63
C ALA A 174 -9.54 -17.90 14.39
N ALA A 175 -10.19 -19.06 14.35
CA ALA A 175 -11.17 -19.36 13.32
C ALA A 175 -12.31 -18.32 13.35
N GLY A 176 -12.59 -17.70 12.21
CA GLY A 176 -13.60 -16.63 12.11
C GLY A 176 -13.08 -15.23 12.44
N ASP A 177 -11.79 -15.05 12.74
CA ASP A 177 -11.19 -13.71 12.78
C ASP A 177 -11.03 -13.14 11.37
N TRP A 178 -10.94 -11.81 11.29
CA TRP A 178 -10.55 -11.11 10.07
C TRP A 178 -9.03 -11.10 9.92
N SER A 179 -8.56 -11.46 8.72
CA SER A 179 -7.19 -11.23 8.27
C SER A 179 -7.15 -10.05 7.29
N ALA A 180 -6.02 -9.35 7.18
CA ALA A 180 -5.84 -8.17 6.34
C ALA A 180 -4.64 -8.34 5.39
N TRP A 181 -4.86 -8.10 4.11
CA TRP A 181 -3.92 -8.39 3.04
C TRP A 181 -3.80 -7.21 2.09
N PRO A 182 -2.58 -6.73 1.78
CA PRO A 182 -2.41 -5.66 0.81
C PRO A 182 -2.62 -6.17 -0.62
N ALA A 183 -3.20 -5.32 -1.47
CA ALA A 183 -3.33 -5.53 -2.91
C ALA A 183 -2.65 -4.34 -3.63
N PRO A 184 -1.33 -4.43 -3.90
CA PRO A 184 -0.54 -3.30 -4.40
C PRO A 184 -0.91 -2.91 -5.84
N ALA A 185 -0.71 -1.64 -6.18
CA ALA A 185 -0.79 -1.16 -7.55
C ALA A 185 0.45 -1.56 -8.36
N LYS A 186 0.34 -1.45 -9.69
CA LYS A 186 1.47 -1.50 -10.61
C LYS A 186 1.55 -0.27 -11.51
N LEU A 187 2.71 -0.09 -12.13
CA LEU A 187 2.91 0.76 -13.29
C LEU A 187 3.43 -0.06 -14.47
N ASN A 188 3.10 0.35 -15.68
CA ASN A 188 3.80 -0.08 -16.90
C ASN A 188 4.87 0.97 -17.22
N LEU A 189 6.14 0.67 -16.96
CA LEU A 189 7.23 1.64 -17.18
C LEU A 189 7.45 1.97 -18.67
N PHE A 190 7.01 1.06 -19.53
CA PHE A 190 6.75 1.25 -20.97
C PHE A 190 5.69 0.22 -21.38
N LEU A 191 5.08 0.37 -22.57
CA LEU A 191 4.16 -0.65 -23.11
C LEU A 191 4.19 -0.61 -24.64
N ARG A 192 4.53 -1.72 -25.28
CA ARG A 192 4.49 -1.88 -26.74
C ARG A 192 3.48 -2.93 -27.13
N ILE A 193 2.86 -2.72 -28.30
CA ILE A 193 2.10 -3.74 -29.03
C ILE A 193 2.95 -4.16 -30.22
N VAL A 194 3.47 -5.38 -30.17
CA VAL A 194 4.41 -5.90 -31.16
C VAL A 194 3.72 -6.68 -32.28
N GLY A 195 2.48 -7.09 -32.05
CA GLY A 195 1.69 -7.81 -33.05
C GLY A 195 0.28 -8.11 -32.58
N ARG A 196 -0.43 -8.89 -33.40
CA ARG A 196 -1.72 -9.47 -33.07
C ARG A 196 -1.63 -10.98 -33.28
N ARG A 197 -2.14 -11.73 -32.29
CA ARG A 197 -2.21 -13.19 -32.30
C ARG A 197 -3.41 -13.67 -33.12
N ASP A 198 -3.36 -14.94 -33.51
CA ASP A 198 -4.44 -15.60 -34.25
C ASP A 198 -5.75 -15.71 -33.44
N ASP A 199 -5.64 -15.75 -32.10
CA ASP A 199 -6.78 -15.73 -31.16
C ASP A 199 -7.40 -14.32 -30.99
N GLY A 200 -6.90 -13.33 -31.72
CA GLY A 200 -7.42 -11.97 -31.74
C GLY A 200 -6.82 -11.04 -30.69
N TYR A 201 -6.05 -11.54 -29.72
CA TYR A 201 -5.37 -10.74 -28.70
C TYR A 201 -4.13 -10.03 -29.25
N HIS A 202 -3.74 -8.94 -28.60
CA HIS A 202 -2.51 -8.21 -28.92
C HIS A 202 -1.31 -8.83 -28.20
N GLU A 203 -0.20 -9.00 -28.92
CA GLU A 203 1.06 -9.37 -28.32
C GLU A 203 1.76 -8.10 -27.80
N LEU A 204 2.15 -8.13 -26.53
CA LEU A 204 2.65 -7.01 -25.76
C LEU A 204 4.10 -7.23 -25.31
N GLN A 205 4.79 -6.12 -25.09
CA GLN A 205 6.01 -6.07 -24.27
C GLN A 205 5.89 -4.91 -23.28
N THR A 206 6.15 -5.16 -22.00
CA THR A 206 6.08 -4.14 -20.95
C THR A 206 6.99 -4.47 -19.78
N VAL A 207 7.29 -3.49 -18.94
CA VAL A 207 7.89 -3.71 -17.61
C VAL A 207 6.92 -3.29 -16.54
N PHE A 208 6.54 -4.24 -15.68
CA PHE A 208 5.72 -4.01 -14.51
C PHE A 208 6.58 -3.53 -13.33
N ARG A 209 6.24 -2.37 -12.79
CA ARG A 209 6.74 -1.89 -11.48
C ARG A 209 5.66 -2.01 -10.43
N LEU A 210 5.83 -2.87 -9.44
CA LEU A 210 4.94 -2.93 -8.28
C LEU A 210 5.21 -1.73 -7.37
N LEU A 211 4.16 -1.24 -6.70
CA LEU A 211 4.22 -0.10 -5.78
C LEU A 211 3.94 -0.52 -4.34
N ASP A 212 4.47 0.22 -3.36
CA ASP A 212 4.13 0.08 -1.94
C ASP A 212 2.80 0.76 -1.54
N TRP A 213 1.94 1.03 -2.53
CA TRP A 213 0.61 1.60 -2.38
C TRP A 213 -0.40 0.68 -3.05
N GLY A 214 -1.57 0.52 -2.42
CA GLY A 214 -2.67 -0.21 -3.00
C GLY A 214 -3.87 -0.35 -2.07
N ASP A 215 -4.77 -1.25 -2.45
CA ASP A 215 -5.99 -1.59 -1.73
C ASP A 215 -5.68 -2.50 -0.51
N GLU A 216 -6.64 -2.63 0.40
CA GLU A 216 -6.59 -3.64 1.48
C GLU A 216 -7.77 -4.61 1.34
N ILE A 217 -7.47 -5.90 1.27
CA ILE A 217 -8.44 -6.99 1.26
C ILE A 217 -8.51 -7.56 2.67
N ARG A 218 -9.71 -7.63 3.26
CA ARG A 218 -9.92 -8.40 4.49
C ARG A 218 -10.74 -9.64 4.23
N LEU A 219 -10.30 -10.73 4.83
CA LEU A 219 -10.88 -12.06 4.64
C LEU A 219 -11.20 -12.66 6.00
N ARG A 220 -12.41 -13.19 6.13
CA ARG A 220 -12.83 -14.01 7.27
C ARG A 220 -13.34 -15.35 6.76
N VAL A 221 -12.60 -16.42 7.05
CA VAL A 221 -12.96 -17.78 6.61
C VAL A 221 -14.26 -18.22 7.27
N ARG A 222 -15.07 -18.96 6.51
CA ARG A 222 -16.35 -19.55 6.94
C ARG A 222 -16.35 -21.05 6.62
N GLY A 223 -17.20 -21.79 7.33
CA GLY A 223 -17.38 -23.24 7.15
C GLY A 223 -18.66 -23.65 6.40
N ASP A 224 -19.40 -22.69 5.85
CA ASP A 224 -20.72 -22.90 5.23
C ASP A 224 -20.68 -22.89 3.69
N GLY A 225 -19.50 -22.83 3.08
CA GLY A 225 -19.33 -22.80 1.62
C GLY A 225 -19.70 -21.47 0.96
N GLU A 226 -20.14 -20.48 1.73
CA GLU A 226 -20.63 -19.22 1.18
C GLU A 226 -19.49 -18.23 0.91
N ILE A 227 -19.50 -17.62 -0.28
CA ILE A 227 -18.55 -16.57 -0.67
C ILE A 227 -19.31 -15.24 -0.73
N ARG A 228 -19.01 -14.33 0.20
CA ARG A 228 -19.76 -13.08 0.37
C ARG A 228 -18.85 -11.88 0.33
N ARG A 229 -19.05 -10.99 -0.66
CA ARG A 229 -18.46 -9.66 -0.64
C ARG A 229 -19.35 -8.75 0.21
N LEU A 230 -18.86 -8.31 1.37
CA LEU A 230 -19.62 -7.48 2.32
C LEU A 230 -19.47 -5.98 2.05
N SER A 231 -18.40 -5.57 1.36
CA SER A 231 -18.20 -4.19 0.93
C SER A 231 -18.84 -3.95 -0.43
N ASP A 232 -19.42 -2.77 -0.62
CA ASP A 232 -19.84 -2.32 -1.94
C ASP A 232 -18.63 -1.86 -2.76
N THR A 233 -18.62 -2.24 -4.04
CA THR A 233 -17.70 -1.70 -5.04
C THR A 233 -18.56 -1.00 -6.11
N PRO A 234 -18.53 0.34 -6.19
CA PRO A 234 -19.40 1.09 -7.10
C PRO A 234 -19.32 0.57 -8.54
N GLY A 235 -20.48 0.27 -9.13
CA GLY A 235 -20.58 -0.19 -10.51
C GLY A 235 -20.17 -1.64 -10.77
N VAL A 236 -19.82 -2.43 -9.74
CA VAL A 236 -19.43 -3.84 -9.88
C VAL A 236 -20.32 -4.73 -9.01
N PRO A 237 -21.30 -5.44 -9.61
CA PRO A 237 -22.07 -6.47 -8.91
C PRO A 237 -21.14 -7.53 -8.30
N ALA A 238 -21.49 -8.04 -7.12
CA ALA A 238 -20.61 -8.93 -6.35
C ALA A 238 -20.25 -10.21 -7.12
N GLU A 239 -21.17 -10.74 -7.93
CA GLU A 239 -21.00 -11.92 -8.77
C GLU A 239 -20.04 -11.71 -9.95
N HIS A 240 -19.86 -10.47 -10.39
CA HIS A 240 -18.94 -10.10 -11.47
C HIS A 240 -17.59 -9.60 -10.95
N ASP A 241 -17.48 -9.33 -9.64
CA ASP A 241 -16.26 -8.90 -9.01
C ASP A 241 -15.17 -9.99 -9.10
N LEU A 242 -13.96 -9.56 -9.46
CA LEU A 242 -12.80 -10.44 -9.56
C LEU A 242 -12.44 -11.07 -8.20
N VAL A 243 -12.73 -10.43 -7.06
CA VAL A 243 -12.48 -11.02 -5.73
C VAL A 243 -13.37 -12.23 -5.47
N THR A 244 -14.66 -12.12 -5.79
CA THR A 244 -15.62 -13.23 -5.64
C THR A 244 -15.31 -14.35 -6.62
N ARG A 245 -14.94 -14.00 -7.87
CA ARG A 245 -14.54 -14.97 -8.89
C ARG A 245 -13.24 -15.69 -8.52
N ALA A 246 -12.26 -14.97 -7.96
CA ALA A 246 -11.02 -15.55 -7.45
C ALA A 246 -11.27 -16.58 -6.34
N ALA A 247 -12.08 -16.21 -5.34
CA ALA A 247 -12.45 -17.12 -4.26
C ALA A 247 -13.17 -18.38 -4.80
N ARG A 248 -14.13 -18.21 -5.72
CA ARG A 248 -14.85 -19.33 -6.37
C ARG A 248 -13.93 -20.23 -7.18
N LEU A 249 -12.97 -19.65 -7.91
CA LEU A 249 -12.03 -20.42 -8.72
C LEU A 249 -11.12 -21.31 -7.86
N LEU A 250 -10.85 -20.90 -6.62
CA LEU A 250 -10.02 -21.64 -5.67
C LEU A 250 -10.83 -22.61 -4.78
N GLN A 251 -12.15 -22.38 -4.66
CA GLN A 251 -13.07 -23.20 -3.88
C GLN A 251 -13.21 -24.59 -4.52
N THR A 252 -12.93 -25.64 -3.74
CA THR A 252 -12.96 -27.05 -4.23
C THR A 252 -13.86 -27.98 -3.43
N ASP A 253 -14.39 -27.51 -2.30
CA ASP A 253 -15.31 -28.24 -1.44
C ASP A 253 -16.42 -27.32 -0.92
N GLY A 254 -17.59 -27.91 -0.63
CA GLY A 254 -18.77 -27.20 -0.16
C GLY A 254 -18.64 -26.60 1.25
N GLY A 255 -17.59 -26.91 2.01
CA GLY A 255 -17.30 -26.28 3.31
C GLY A 255 -16.47 -24.99 3.23
N MET A 256 -15.78 -24.72 2.11
CA MET A 256 -14.86 -23.58 1.99
C MET A 256 -15.62 -22.28 1.73
N GLY A 257 -15.90 -21.50 2.77
CA GLY A 257 -16.53 -20.17 2.64
C GLY A 257 -15.60 -19.03 3.04
N VAL A 258 -15.97 -17.81 2.66
CA VAL A 258 -15.27 -16.57 3.04
C VAL A 258 -16.18 -15.35 2.98
N ASP A 259 -16.10 -14.48 4.00
CA ASP A 259 -16.51 -13.09 3.90
C ASP A 259 -15.33 -12.22 3.43
N ILE A 260 -15.56 -11.37 2.43
CA ILE A 260 -14.56 -10.52 1.78
C ILE A 260 -14.96 -9.05 1.95
N THR A 261 -14.06 -8.21 2.42
CA THR A 261 -14.19 -6.74 2.33
C THR A 261 -13.02 -6.15 1.58
N VAL A 262 -13.28 -5.17 0.73
CA VAL A 262 -12.28 -4.47 -0.07
C VAL A 262 -12.26 -3.00 0.31
N GLU A 263 -11.15 -2.51 0.84
CA GLU A 263 -10.89 -1.09 1.07
C GLU A 263 -10.16 -0.52 -0.16
N LYS A 264 -10.93 0.08 -1.08
CA LYS A 264 -10.40 0.64 -2.33
C LYS A 264 -9.69 1.98 -2.12
N ARG A 265 -8.48 2.06 -2.66
CA ARG A 265 -7.58 3.20 -2.71
C ARG A 265 -7.03 3.41 -4.12
N ILE A 266 -6.90 2.34 -4.91
CA ILE A 266 -6.52 2.40 -6.32
C ILE A 266 -7.74 2.82 -7.16
N PRO A 267 -7.64 3.86 -8.00
CA PRO A 267 -8.70 4.25 -8.93
C PRO A 267 -9.11 3.12 -9.86
N MET A 268 -10.42 2.97 -10.07
CA MET A 268 -10.98 1.98 -11.00
C MET A 268 -10.62 2.34 -12.44
N GLY A 269 -10.16 1.36 -13.21
CA GLY A 269 -9.87 1.54 -14.64
C GLY A 269 -8.71 2.48 -14.97
N GLY A 270 -7.88 2.86 -13.98
CA GLY A 270 -6.77 3.81 -14.16
C GLY A 270 -5.50 3.25 -14.80
N GLY A 271 -5.49 1.98 -15.23
CA GLY A 271 -4.27 1.33 -15.75
C GLY A 271 -3.26 0.92 -14.66
N LEU A 272 -3.67 0.94 -13.39
CA LEU A 272 -2.86 0.62 -12.21
C LEU A 272 -3.02 -0.83 -11.73
N GLY A 273 -3.88 -1.62 -12.37
CA GLY A 273 -4.04 -3.05 -12.08
C GLY A 273 -4.82 -3.40 -10.81
N GLY A 274 -5.55 -2.45 -10.21
CA GLY A 274 -6.24 -2.65 -8.92
C GLY A 274 -7.10 -3.92 -8.86
N GLY A 275 -8.04 -4.12 -9.80
CA GLY A 275 -8.88 -5.33 -9.79
C GLY A 275 -8.11 -6.64 -9.99
N SER A 276 -7.03 -6.63 -10.78
CA SER A 276 -6.16 -7.80 -10.93
C SER A 276 -5.34 -8.08 -9.66
N SER A 277 -4.94 -7.03 -8.95
CA SER A 277 -4.24 -7.12 -7.67
C SER A 277 -5.16 -7.67 -6.59
N ASP A 278 -6.39 -7.16 -6.49
CA ASP A 278 -7.41 -7.65 -5.56
C ASP A 278 -7.66 -9.15 -5.78
N ALA A 279 -7.80 -9.58 -7.02
CA ALA A 279 -7.98 -10.99 -7.39
C ALA A 279 -6.77 -11.86 -7.00
N ALA A 280 -5.56 -11.39 -7.30
CA ALA A 280 -4.31 -12.08 -6.93
C ALA A 280 -4.17 -12.20 -5.41
N THR A 281 -4.48 -11.14 -4.67
CA THR A 281 -4.46 -11.12 -3.20
C THR A 281 -5.44 -12.15 -2.64
N VAL A 282 -6.65 -12.24 -3.17
CA VAL A 282 -7.62 -13.26 -2.76
C VAL A 282 -7.10 -14.67 -3.06
N LEU A 283 -6.56 -14.93 -4.25
CA LEU A 283 -6.00 -16.25 -4.60
C LEU A 283 -4.88 -16.64 -3.65
N VAL A 284 -3.92 -15.75 -3.42
CA VAL A 284 -2.75 -16.01 -2.56
C VAL A 284 -3.16 -16.21 -1.10
N ALA A 285 -3.99 -15.31 -0.57
CA ALA A 285 -4.42 -15.35 0.82
C ALA A 285 -5.29 -16.57 1.10
N LEU A 286 -6.27 -16.89 0.24
CA LEU A 286 -7.13 -18.05 0.43
C LEU A 286 -6.41 -19.37 0.17
N ASN A 287 -5.39 -19.40 -0.69
CA ASN A 287 -4.55 -20.60 -0.84
C ASN A 287 -3.88 -20.97 0.49
N HIS A 288 -3.42 -19.95 1.22
CA HIS A 288 -2.88 -20.11 2.57
C HIS A 288 -3.97 -20.44 3.60
N LEU A 289 -5.03 -19.61 3.69
CA LEU A 289 -6.06 -19.72 4.73
C LEU A 289 -6.92 -21.00 4.62
N TRP A 290 -7.14 -21.51 3.40
CA TRP A 290 -7.84 -22.79 3.18
C TRP A 290 -6.89 -23.99 3.08
N GLY A 291 -5.58 -23.81 3.25
CA GLY A 291 -4.60 -24.91 3.18
C GLY A 291 -4.62 -25.63 1.82
N ARG A 292 -4.76 -24.90 0.72
CA ARG A 292 -4.84 -25.48 -0.64
C ARG A 292 -3.47 -25.91 -1.17
N HIS A 293 -2.39 -25.35 -0.63
CA HIS A 293 -1.00 -25.71 -0.94
C HIS A 293 -0.66 -25.68 -2.44
N LEU A 294 -1.35 -24.86 -3.23
CA LEU A 294 -0.96 -24.62 -4.62
C LEU A 294 0.35 -23.83 -4.64
N ASP A 295 1.24 -24.20 -5.54
CA ASP A 295 2.45 -23.43 -5.80
C ASP A 295 2.13 -22.13 -6.57
N ILE A 296 3.16 -21.29 -6.70
CA ILE A 296 3.03 -19.97 -7.30
C ILE A 296 2.70 -20.02 -8.80
N ASP A 297 3.12 -21.09 -9.50
CA ASP A 297 2.88 -21.26 -10.93
C ASP A 297 1.42 -21.69 -11.17
N ALA A 298 0.91 -22.62 -10.38
CA ALA A 298 -0.50 -23.02 -10.38
C ALA A 298 -1.42 -21.84 -10.05
N LEU A 299 -1.09 -21.02 -9.03
CA LEU A 299 -1.85 -19.82 -8.70
C LEU A 299 -1.81 -18.77 -9.82
N ALA A 300 -0.66 -18.58 -10.47
CA ALA A 300 -0.54 -17.68 -11.61
C ALA A 300 -1.40 -18.15 -12.79
N GLU A 301 -1.45 -19.46 -13.05
CA GLU A 301 -2.27 -20.02 -14.14
C GLU A 301 -3.77 -19.90 -13.85
N LEU A 302 -4.21 -20.11 -12.60
CA LEU A 302 -5.58 -19.78 -12.19
C LEU A 302 -5.87 -18.29 -12.37
N GLY A 303 -4.96 -17.43 -11.90
CA GLY A 303 -5.07 -15.99 -12.01
C GLY A 303 -5.21 -15.49 -13.44
N ARG A 304 -4.52 -16.13 -14.39
CA ARG A 304 -4.59 -15.81 -15.83
C ARG A 304 -6.03 -15.88 -16.38
N GLN A 305 -6.89 -16.73 -15.81
CA GLN A 305 -8.30 -16.84 -16.22
C GLN A 305 -9.15 -15.64 -15.78
N LEU A 306 -8.66 -14.87 -14.80
CA LEU A 306 -9.34 -13.68 -14.26
C LEU A 306 -8.85 -12.39 -14.94
N GLY A 307 -7.57 -12.32 -15.30
CA GLY A 307 -6.99 -11.21 -16.04
C GLY A 307 -5.50 -11.35 -16.33
N ALA A 308 -5.04 -10.70 -17.39
CA ALA A 308 -3.64 -10.79 -17.86
C ALA A 308 -2.60 -10.26 -16.85
N ASP A 309 -2.98 -9.29 -16.02
CA ASP A 309 -2.10 -8.70 -15.00
C ASP A 309 -2.10 -9.49 -13.67
N VAL A 310 -3.00 -10.46 -13.46
CA VAL A 310 -3.08 -11.21 -12.19
C VAL A 310 -1.78 -11.99 -11.88
N PRO A 311 -1.13 -12.66 -12.86
CA PRO A 311 0.11 -13.40 -12.61
C PRO A 311 1.25 -12.57 -12.03
N VAL A 312 1.41 -11.29 -12.40
CA VAL A 312 2.52 -10.47 -11.86
C VAL A 312 2.32 -10.17 -10.37
N PHE A 313 1.07 -10.01 -9.93
CA PHE A 313 0.75 -9.80 -8.52
C PHE A 313 0.89 -11.09 -7.70
N VAL A 314 0.50 -12.25 -8.25
CA VAL A 314 0.73 -13.56 -7.62
C VAL A 314 2.23 -13.83 -7.44
N ARG A 315 3.02 -13.61 -8.51
CA ARG A 315 4.49 -13.80 -8.48
C ARG A 315 5.20 -12.79 -7.58
N GLY A 316 4.62 -11.61 -7.40
CA GLY A 316 5.03 -10.64 -6.39
C GLY A 316 6.36 -9.94 -6.66
N ARG A 317 6.81 -9.90 -7.92
CA ARG A 317 8.07 -9.29 -8.34
C ARG A 317 7.83 -8.36 -9.52
N SER A 318 8.57 -7.25 -9.57
CA SER A 318 8.73 -6.49 -10.80
C SER A 318 9.29 -7.38 -11.92
N ALA A 319 8.77 -7.21 -13.13
CA ALA A 319 9.07 -8.13 -14.22
C ALA A 319 8.99 -7.46 -15.58
N TRP A 320 9.85 -7.92 -16.49
CA TRP A 320 9.62 -7.84 -17.92
C TRP A 320 8.49 -8.82 -18.28
N ALA A 321 7.53 -8.36 -19.08
CA ALA A 321 6.37 -9.15 -19.47
C ALA A 321 6.20 -9.18 -20.98
N GLU A 322 5.91 -10.36 -21.51
CA GLU A 322 5.59 -10.61 -22.92
C GLU A 322 4.27 -11.41 -23.06
N GLY A 323 3.91 -11.77 -24.29
CA GLY A 323 2.64 -12.45 -24.58
C GLY A 323 1.49 -11.45 -24.53
N VAL A 324 0.43 -11.74 -23.79
CA VAL A 324 -0.60 -10.77 -23.40
C VAL A 324 -0.29 -10.10 -22.05
N GLY A 325 0.88 -10.39 -21.46
CA GLY A 325 1.30 -9.93 -20.12
C GLY A 325 1.60 -11.08 -19.14
N GLU A 326 1.39 -12.33 -19.56
CA GLU A 326 1.52 -13.54 -18.74
C GLU A 326 2.93 -14.12 -18.68
N LYS A 327 3.77 -13.84 -19.69
CA LYS A 327 5.15 -14.37 -19.76
C LYS A 327 6.09 -13.45 -19.00
N LEU A 328 6.38 -13.79 -17.74
CA LEU A 328 7.06 -12.92 -16.80
C LEU A 328 8.51 -13.35 -16.56
N THR A 329 9.44 -12.44 -16.79
CA THR A 329 10.86 -12.57 -16.42
C THR A 329 11.16 -11.54 -15.33
N PRO A 330 11.49 -11.95 -14.09
CA PRO A 330 11.81 -11.02 -13.00
C PRO A 330 12.89 -10.02 -13.40
N LEU A 331 12.69 -8.75 -13.03
CA LEU A 331 13.60 -7.66 -13.37
C LEU A 331 13.85 -6.80 -12.13
N ALA A 332 15.12 -6.70 -11.72
CA ALA A 332 15.53 -5.77 -10.67
C ALA A 332 15.53 -4.34 -11.21
N LEU A 333 14.89 -3.43 -10.49
CA LEU A 333 14.74 -2.03 -10.87
C LEU A 333 15.29 -1.13 -9.77
N PRO A 334 15.91 0.01 -10.11
CA PRO A 334 16.42 0.93 -9.10
C PRO A 334 15.29 1.41 -8.17
N ARG A 335 15.63 1.68 -6.91
CA ARG A 335 14.71 2.32 -5.98
C ARG A 335 14.35 3.71 -6.50
N ARG A 336 13.06 3.93 -6.67
CA ARG A 336 12.46 5.15 -7.22
C ARG A 336 11.13 5.43 -6.55
N TYR A 337 10.78 6.71 -6.51
CA TYR A 337 9.47 7.18 -6.09
C TYR A 337 8.70 7.61 -7.32
N HIS A 338 7.38 7.44 -7.29
CA HIS A 338 6.51 7.77 -8.40
C HIS A 338 5.45 8.74 -7.91
N VAL A 339 5.20 9.78 -8.69
CA VAL A 339 4.02 10.63 -8.57
C VAL A 339 3.01 10.11 -9.57
N VAL A 340 1.93 9.52 -9.09
CA VAL A 340 0.85 8.99 -9.90
C VAL A 340 -0.31 9.98 -9.84
N LEU A 341 -0.83 10.40 -10.99
CA LEU A 341 -2.02 11.23 -11.07
C LEU A 341 -3.22 10.44 -11.60
N ASP A 342 -4.36 10.61 -10.94
CA ASP A 342 -5.66 10.24 -11.46
C ASP A 342 -6.36 11.49 -12.01
N PRO A 343 -6.59 11.57 -13.34
CA PRO A 343 -7.32 12.67 -13.94
C PRO A 343 -8.84 12.57 -13.75
N HIS A 344 -9.35 11.53 -13.09
CA HIS A 344 -10.79 11.27 -12.90
C HIS A 344 -11.55 11.16 -14.22
N GLU A 345 -10.93 10.53 -15.21
CA GLU A 345 -11.51 10.25 -16.53
C GLU A 345 -11.40 8.75 -16.83
N SER A 346 -12.54 8.11 -17.12
CA SER A 346 -12.58 6.69 -17.45
C SER A 346 -12.08 6.45 -18.87
N VAL A 347 -11.13 5.54 -19.03
CA VAL A 347 -10.54 5.18 -20.33
C VAL A 347 -10.83 3.70 -20.64
N PRO A 348 -11.84 3.38 -21.46
CA PRO A 348 -12.20 2.00 -21.75
C PRO A 348 -11.13 1.29 -22.59
N THR A 349 -10.40 0.35 -21.98
CA THR A 349 -9.30 -0.40 -22.62
C THR A 349 -9.71 -1.05 -23.95
N ALA A 350 -10.90 -1.65 -24.01
CA ALA A 350 -11.40 -2.31 -25.22
C ALA A 350 -11.56 -1.35 -26.41
N ALA A 351 -12.05 -0.13 -26.15
CA ALA A 351 -12.23 0.88 -27.19
C ALA A 351 -10.89 1.37 -27.75
N LEU A 352 -9.86 1.46 -26.90
CA LEU A 352 -8.51 1.82 -27.34
C LEU A 352 -7.89 0.74 -28.24
N PHE A 353 -8.01 -0.53 -27.88
CA PHE A 353 -7.52 -1.63 -28.73
C PHE A 353 -8.19 -1.68 -30.11
N GLN A 354 -9.38 -1.09 -30.26
CA GLN A 354 -10.11 -0.96 -31.52
C GLN A 354 -9.79 0.33 -32.30
N ALA A 355 -9.05 1.28 -31.73
CA ALA A 355 -8.77 2.56 -32.37
C ALA A 355 -7.90 2.40 -33.63
N PRO A 356 -8.30 2.93 -34.81
CA PRO A 356 -7.55 2.70 -36.05
C PRO A 356 -6.10 3.19 -35.97
N GLU A 357 -5.90 4.35 -35.34
CA GLU A 357 -4.61 5.01 -35.12
C GLU A 357 -3.67 4.33 -34.10
N LEU A 358 -4.10 3.25 -33.42
CA LEU A 358 -3.23 2.52 -32.50
C LEU A 358 -2.15 1.75 -33.26
N THR A 359 -0.87 2.02 -32.96
CA THR A 359 0.26 1.23 -33.46
C THR A 359 0.23 -0.18 -32.89
N ARG A 360 0.26 -1.19 -33.77
CA ARG A 360 0.12 -2.63 -33.40
C ARG A 360 1.26 -3.52 -33.88
N ASN A 361 2.32 -2.91 -34.42
CA ASN A 361 3.44 -3.56 -35.06
C ASN A 361 4.77 -2.91 -34.66
N ALA A 362 4.86 -2.46 -33.41
CA ALA A 362 6.08 -1.85 -32.89
C ALA A 362 7.23 -2.88 -32.93
N PRO A 363 8.47 -2.47 -33.24
CA PRO A 363 9.61 -3.37 -33.16
C PRO A 363 9.78 -3.86 -31.73
N ARG A 364 10.17 -5.13 -31.59
CA ARG A 364 10.45 -5.72 -30.28
C ARG A 364 11.57 -4.96 -29.58
N ALA A 365 11.36 -4.63 -28.32
CA ALA A 365 12.37 -4.09 -27.43
C ALA A 365 13.18 -5.23 -26.78
N THR A 366 14.38 -4.90 -26.32
CA THR A 366 15.18 -5.79 -25.45
C THR A 366 15.21 -5.23 -24.04
N ILE A 367 15.55 -6.07 -23.05
CA ILE A 367 15.78 -5.60 -21.68
C ILE A 367 16.89 -4.53 -21.67
N SER A 368 17.94 -4.69 -22.48
CA SER A 368 19.03 -3.71 -22.59
C SER A 368 18.55 -2.35 -23.08
N SER A 369 17.70 -2.30 -24.11
CA SER A 369 17.17 -1.02 -24.66
C SER A 369 16.20 -0.33 -23.69
N PHE A 370 15.50 -1.09 -22.84
CA PHE A 370 14.73 -0.51 -21.74
C PHE A 370 15.66 0.06 -20.66
N VAL A 371 16.67 -0.69 -20.21
CA VAL A 371 17.60 -0.28 -19.15
C VAL A 371 18.42 0.95 -19.56
N SER A 372 18.79 1.08 -20.85
CA SER A 372 19.48 2.27 -21.38
C SER A 372 18.58 3.50 -21.50
N GLY A 373 17.26 3.34 -21.38
CA GLY A 373 16.27 4.41 -21.55
C GLY A 373 15.87 4.68 -23.01
N GLU A 374 16.36 3.89 -23.97
CA GLU A 374 15.94 3.99 -25.38
C GLU A 374 14.47 3.62 -25.60
N THR A 375 13.87 2.87 -24.68
CA THR A 375 12.46 2.46 -24.73
C THR A 375 11.74 2.80 -23.44
N SER A 376 10.91 3.84 -23.47
CA SER A 376 10.06 4.26 -22.35
C SER A 376 8.59 4.51 -22.73
N GLU A 377 8.28 4.45 -24.02
CA GLU A 377 6.98 4.83 -24.55
C GLU A 377 5.87 3.82 -24.24
N ASN A 378 4.64 4.34 -24.13
CA ASN A 378 3.43 3.55 -24.04
C ASN A 378 2.60 3.71 -25.33
N ALA A 379 2.30 2.60 -26.00
CA ALA A 379 1.60 2.52 -27.28
C ALA A 379 0.24 3.25 -27.29
N PHE A 380 -0.43 3.36 -26.13
CA PHE A 380 -1.71 4.04 -26.03
C PHE A 380 -1.59 5.57 -25.94
N THR A 381 -0.41 6.11 -25.64
CA THR A 381 -0.23 7.54 -25.32
C THR A 381 -0.82 8.46 -26.38
N THR A 382 -0.49 8.23 -27.66
CA THR A 382 -0.97 9.08 -28.77
C THR A 382 -2.49 9.06 -28.88
N VAL A 383 -3.09 7.87 -28.85
CA VAL A 383 -4.55 7.70 -28.97
C VAL A 383 -5.28 8.29 -27.76
N VAL A 384 -4.74 8.06 -26.56
CA VAL A 384 -5.32 8.56 -25.30
C VAL A 384 -5.26 10.07 -25.26
N ARG A 385 -4.12 10.68 -25.62
CA ARG A 385 -4.01 12.15 -25.68
C ARG A 385 -5.04 12.78 -26.63
N ALA A 386 -5.31 12.14 -27.77
CA ALA A 386 -6.26 12.65 -28.76
C ALA A 386 -7.72 12.53 -28.30
N ARG A 387 -8.06 11.48 -27.54
CA ARG A 387 -9.45 11.14 -27.20
C ARG A 387 -9.86 11.49 -25.77
N HIS A 388 -8.91 11.73 -24.87
CA HIS A 388 -9.14 11.93 -23.44
C HIS A 388 -8.44 13.20 -22.93
N PRO A 389 -9.11 14.38 -23.04
CA PRO A 389 -8.49 15.67 -22.75
C PRO A 389 -7.98 15.84 -21.33
N ARG A 390 -8.62 15.23 -20.30
CA ARG A 390 -8.12 15.36 -18.92
C ARG A 390 -6.86 14.54 -18.71
N VAL A 391 -6.76 13.38 -19.35
CA VAL A 391 -5.53 12.56 -19.36
C VAL A 391 -4.40 13.31 -20.06
N ALA A 392 -4.69 13.95 -21.21
CA ALA A 392 -3.72 14.79 -21.91
C ALA A 392 -3.22 15.95 -21.03
N ALA A 393 -4.14 16.66 -20.36
CA ALA A 393 -3.80 17.73 -19.44
C ALA A 393 -2.95 17.25 -18.25
N ALA A 394 -3.20 16.06 -17.71
CA ALA A 394 -2.40 15.47 -16.65
C ALA A 394 -0.98 15.09 -17.12
N LEU A 395 -0.84 14.55 -18.34
CA LEU A 395 0.48 14.30 -18.96
C LEU A 395 1.26 15.61 -19.14
N ASP A 396 0.63 16.63 -19.71
CA ASP A 396 1.27 17.93 -19.97
C ASP A 396 1.68 18.64 -18.67
N TRP A 397 0.85 18.55 -17.63
CA TRP A 397 1.19 19.09 -16.33
C TRP A 397 2.40 18.37 -15.69
N LEU A 398 2.42 17.03 -15.70
CA LEU A 398 3.58 16.27 -15.20
C LEU A 398 4.84 16.49 -16.04
N ALA A 399 4.69 16.70 -17.35
CA ALA A 399 5.81 16.95 -18.26
C ALA A 399 6.63 18.19 -17.86
N GLY A 400 6.02 19.15 -17.16
CA GLY A 400 6.70 20.30 -16.57
C GLY A 400 7.74 19.95 -15.50
N PHE A 401 7.76 18.71 -14.99
CA PHE A 401 8.65 18.26 -13.92
C PHE A 401 9.64 17.15 -14.36
N GLY A 402 9.49 16.60 -15.56
CA GLY A 402 10.26 15.48 -16.09
C GLY A 402 9.46 14.64 -17.08
N GLU A 403 9.95 13.43 -17.38
CA GLU A 403 9.29 12.53 -18.34
C GLU A 403 8.01 11.92 -17.76
N ALA A 404 6.86 12.41 -18.23
CA ALA A 404 5.54 11.91 -17.88
C ALA A 404 5.14 10.73 -18.76
N ARG A 405 4.58 9.68 -18.16
CA ARG A 405 4.21 8.44 -18.85
C ARG A 405 2.80 8.00 -18.49
N LEU A 406 2.13 7.33 -19.42
CA LEU A 406 0.85 6.66 -19.19
C LEU A 406 1.09 5.27 -18.58
N SER A 407 0.30 4.85 -17.60
CA SER A 407 0.32 3.46 -17.12
C SER A 407 -0.80 2.64 -17.76
N GLY A 408 -0.50 1.40 -18.19
CA GLY A 408 -1.46 0.53 -18.87
C GLY A 408 -2.10 1.22 -20.07
N SER A 409 -3.43 1.16 -20.17
CA SER A 409 -4.19 1.90 -21.17
C SER A 409 -4.67 3.29 -20.68
N GLY A 410 -4.18 3.78 -19.54
CA GLY A 410 -4.73 4.94 -18.84
C GLY A 410 -5.92 4.57 -17.95
N GLY A 411 -6.58 5.52 -17.27
CA GLY A 411 -6.37 6.98 -17.35
C GLY A 411 -5.24 7.56 -16.51
N CYS A 412 -4.66 6.81 -15.56
CA CYS A 412 -3.62 7.36 -14.70
C CYS A 412 -2.30 7.56 -15.44
N VAL A 413 -1.60 8.62 -15.05
CA VAL A 413 -0.30 9.01 -15.58
C VAL A 413 0.69 9.08 -14.43
N PHE A 414 1.98 8.95 -14.70
CA PHE A 414 2.99 8.97 -13.67
C PHE A 414 4.29 9.64 -14.10
N LEU A 415 5.05 10.07 -13.10
CA LEU A 415 6.40 10.57 -13.24
C LEU A 415 7.32 9.92 -12.20
N GLU A 416 8.51 9.52 -12.63
CA GLU A 416 9.53 8.94 -11.76
C GLU A 416 10.41 10.02 -11.12
N ALA A 417 10.65 9.89 -9.83
CA ALA A 417 11.51 10.77 -9.03
C ALA A 417 12.60 9.96 -8.30
N LYS A 418 13.79 10.54 -8.21
CA LYS A 418 14.95 9.91 -7.54
C LYS A 418 14.89 9.99 -6.02
N SER A 419 14.12 10.93 -5.45
CA SER A 419 13.97 11.12 -4.01
C SER A 419 12.51 11.31 -3.62
N LEU A 420 12.19 10.96 -2.38
CA LEU A 420 10.86 11.11 -1.80
C LEU A 420 10.46 12.60 -1.72
N ASP A 421 11.38 13.46 -1.28
CA ASP A 421 11.14 14.90 -1.17
C ASP A 421 10.73 15.51 -2.51
N ARG A 422 11.37 15.11 -3.60
CA ARG A 422 11.00 15.58 -4.94
C ARG A 422 9.61 15.09 -5.33
N ALA A 423 9.29 13.81 -5.09
CA ALA A 423 7.98 13.26 -5.41
C ALA A 423 6.86 13.98 -4.63
N VAL A 424 7.06 14.19 -3.33
CA VAL A 424 6.11 14.90 -2.46
C VAL A 424 5.98 16.37 -2.86
N ALA A 425 7.08 17.05 -3.17
CA ALA A 425 7.04 18.44 -3.62
C ALA A 425 6.25 18.62 -4.93
N ILE A 426 6.34 17.66 -5.86
CA ILE A 426 5.53 17.65 -7.08
C ILE A 426 4.07 17.37 -6.74
N ALA A 427 3.77 16.32 -5.96
CA ALA A 427 2.40 15.95 -5.59
C ALA A 427 1.65 17.06 -4.85
N ARG A 428 2.31 17.83 -3.97
CA ARG A 428 1.72 18.98 -3.26
C ARG A 428 1.31 20.13 -4.19
N ARG A 429 1.88 20.19 -5.39
CA ARG A 429 1.53 21.18 -6.42
C ARG A 429 0.40 20.71 -7.35
N CYS A 430 -0.12 19.49 -7.13
CA CYS A 430 -1.17 18.90 -7.96
C CYS A 430 -2.39 19.83 -8.03
N PRO A 431 -2.88 20.18 -9.23
CA PRO A 431 -4.11 20.94 -9.39
C PRO A 431 -5.30 20.15 -8.84
N ALA A 432 -6.30 20.85 -8.30
CA ALA A 432 -7.53 20.24 -7.78
C ALA A 432 -8.33 19.43 -8.82
N ALA A 433 -8.04 19.60 -10.12
CA ALA A 433 -8.66 18.83 -11.19
C ALA A 433 -8.23 17.34 -11.22
N PHE A 434 -7.13 17.00 -10.53
CA PHE A 434 -6.56 15.66 -10.45
C PHE A 434 -6.34 15.28 -8.99
N SER A 435 -6.19 13.97 -8.73
CA SER A 435 -5.65 13.47 -7.46
C SER A 435 -4.23 12.98 -7.65
N ALA A 436 -3.35 13.25 -6.68
CA ALA A 436 -1.96 12.81 -6.69
C ALA A 436 -1.68 11.79 -5.59
N GLN A 437 -0.93 10.76 -5.94
CA GLN A 437 -0.46 9.72 -5.05
C GLN A 437 1.04 9.54 -5.19
N VAL A 438 1.77 9.57 -4.07
CA VAL A 438 3.21 9.26 -4.03
C VAL A 438 3.39 7.82 -3.57
N ALA A 439 4.16 7.03 -4.29
CA ALA A 439 4.47 5.65 -3.92
C ALA A 439 5.91 5.28 -4.29
N ALA A 440 6.55 4.44 -3.49
CA ALA A 440 7.82 3.84 -3.86
C ALA A 440 7.59 2.61 -4.75
N GLY A 441 8.48 2.41 -5.71
CA GLY A 441 8.57 1.15 -6.41
C GLY A 441 9.23 0.08 -5.54
N VAL A 442 8.70 -1.15 -5.55
CA VAL A 442 9.17 -2.25 -4.71
C VAL A 442 9.61 -3.46 -5.53
N ASP A 443 10.61 -4.17 -5.01
CA ASP A 443 11.16 -5.39 -5.64
C ASP A 443 10.41 -6.64 -5.19
N VAL A 444 9.86 -6.62 -3.97
CA VAL A 444 8.96 -7.63 -3.43
C VAL A 444 7.62 -6.96 -3.17
N SER A 445 6.55 -7.54 -3.69
CA SER A 445 5.18 -7.14 -3.41
C SER A 445 4.87 -7.12 -1.92
N SER A 446 4.12 -6.11 -1.48
CA SER A 446 3.58 -6.07 -0.11
C SER A 446 2.70 -7.29 0.21
N LEU A 447 2.06 -7.88 -0.80
CA LEU A 447 1.29 -9.13 -0.66
C LEU A 447 2.19 -10.30 -0.24
N ASN A 448 3.32 -10.49 -0.92
CA ASN A 448 4.23 -11.59 -0.63
C ASN A 448 4.95 -11.39 0.71
N GLN A 449 5.23 -10.13 1.08
CA GLN A 449 5.70 -9.80 2.44
C GLN A 449 4.64 -10.17 3.49
N ALA A 450 3.36 -9.86 3.24
CA ALA A 450 2.27 -10.26 4.14
C ALA A 450 2.11 -11.78 4.24
N LEU A 451 2.17 -12.50 3.12
CA LEU A 451 2.15 -13.96 3.11
C LEU A 451 3.26 -14.56 3.96
N ALA A 452 4.50 -14.06 3.83
CA ALA A 452 5.62 -14.51 4.66
C ALA A 452 5.32 -14.33 6.17
N ARG A 453 4.78 -13.17 6.56
CA ARG A 453 4.37 -12.91 7.95
C ARG A 453 3.30 -13.89 8.43
N HIS A 454 2.25 -14.11 7.65
CA HIS A 454 1.16 -15.05 7.98
C HIS A 454 1.62 -16.50 8.07
N CYS A 455 2.60 -16.91 7.25
CA CYS A 455 3.20 -18.25 7.31
C CYS A 455 4.14 -18.46 8.51
N GLY A 456 4.41 -17.42 9.31
CA GLY A 456 5.39 -17.52 10.38
C GLY A 456 6.84 -17.61 9.88
N ALA A 457 7.10 -17.27 8.62
CA ALA A 457 8.47 -17.18 8.11
C ALA A 457 9.23 -16.05 8.84
N PRO A 458 10.55 -16.19 9.00
CA PRO A 458 11.42 -15.12 9.50
C PRO A 458 11.26 -13.86 8.64
#